data_AF-A0A7K7C9F7-F1
#
_entry.id   AF-A0A7K7C9F7-F1
#
_cell.length_a   1.000
_cell.length_b   1.000
_cell.length_c   1.000
_cell.angle_alpha   90.00
_cell.angle_beta   90.00
_cell.angle_gamma   90.00
#
_symmetry.space_group_name_H-M   'P 1'
#
loop_
_entity.id
_entity.type
_entity.pdbx_description
1 polymer ?
#
loop_
_entity_poly.entity_id
_entity_poly.type
_entity_poly.pdbx_seq_one_letter_code
_entity_poly.pdbx_strand_id
1 'polypeptide(L)'
;ELQMTFPSKRKCVNKTSEQEFSKVPSFNFASNIPADNVFKAANQGLPKSDKKVEVVSKKTVTRRPLSRYQLEAELKNKNQLVETLKQQLARSELRELKKENERLVHEVEKFKQIQETCMMILERRNIGPVTGSNIEEEKETRACQEKTTMLTKKVIEDLKLFCHTVAKEKEMLETAMAKWKSAQEEKQHALEKQSYIQAQIKEWKAILEGLGKLLAM
;
A
#
# COMPACT_ATOMS: atom_id res chain seq x y z
N GLU A 1 42.21 -24.02 -14.34
CA GLU A 1 41.03 -24.24 -13.48
C GLU A 1 40.95 -23.12 -12.47
N LEU A 2 39.89 -22.31 -12.52
CA LEU A 2 39.58 -21.29 -11.52
C LEU A 2 38.09 -21.44 -11.20
N GLN A 3 37.84 -22.03 -10.04
CA GLN A 3 36.53 -22.36 -9.52
C GLN A 3 36.01 -21.13 -8.76
N MET A 4 35.06 -20.42 -9.37
CA MET A 4 34.28 -19.38 -8.69
C MET A 4 32.87 -19.92 -8.44
N THR A 5 32.53 -19.99 -7.16
CA THR A 5 31.28 -20.46 -6.59
C THR A 5 30.17 -19.43 -6.76
N PHE A 6 29.04 -19.83 -7.35
CA PHE A 6 27.78 -19.08 -7.33
C PHE A 6 26.77 -19.81 -6.45
N PRO A 7 26.11 -19.15 -5.48
CA PRO A 7 24.87 -19.67 -4.92
C PRO A 7 23.68 -18.99 -5.63
N SER A 8 23.02 -19.73 -6.52
CA SER A 8 21.72 -19.33 -7.08
C SER A 8 20.73 -20.48 -6.96
N LYS A 9 19.67 -20.25 -6.17
CA LYS A 9 18.26 -20.68 -6.36
C LYS A 9 17.50 -20.56 -5.04
N ARG A 10 16.75 -19.46 -4.85
CA ARG A 10 15.51 -19.50 -4.07
C ARG A 10 14.34 -19.33 -5.03
N LYS A 11 13.43 -20.30 -4.98
CA LYS A 11 12.15 -20.30 -5.67
C LYS A 11 11.27 -19.19 -5.10
N CYS A 12 10.82 -18.26 -5.93
CA CYS A 12 9.70 -17.38 -5.62
C CYS A 12 8.42 -18.24 -5.57
N VAL A 13 7.87 -18.39 -4.37
CA VAL A 13 6.50 -18.85 -4.16
C VAL A 13 5.62 -17.61 -4.19
N ASN A 14 4.76 -17.53 -5.21
CA ASN A 14 3.68 -16.57 -5.24
C ASN A 14 2.66 -16.96 -4.17
N LYS A 15 2.44 -16.09 -3.19
CA LYS A 15 1.20 -16.07 -2.40
C LYS A 15 0.63 -14.67 -2.43
N THR A 16 -0.47 -14.55 -3.16
CA THR A 16 -1.46 -13.50 -3.07
C THR A 16 -1.92 -13.40 -1.62
N SER A 17 -1.66 -12.28 -0.96
CA SER A 17 -2.36 -11.90 0.26
C SER A 17 -2.91 -10.51 0.03
N GLU A 18 -4.22 -10.46 -0.21
CA GLU A 18 -5.02 -9.25 -0.12
C GLU A 18 -4.79 -8.63 1.25
N GLN A 19 -4.30 -7.39 1.26
CA GLN A 19 -4.15 -6.61 2.48
C GLN A 19 -5.52 -5.98 2.76
N GLU A 20 -6.32 -6.65 3.60
CA GLU A 20 -7.57 -6.10 4.10
C GLU A 20 -7.31 -4.78 4.84
N PHE A 21 -7.97 -3.73 4.35
CA PHE A 21 -7.98 -2.42 4.98
C PHE A 21 -8.57 -2.49 6.39
N SER A 22 -7.95 -1.71 7.27
CA SER A 22 -8.23 -1.51 8.68
C SER A 22 -9.67 -1.75 9.13
N LYS A 23 -9.83 -2.73 10.02
CA LYS A 23 -11.02 -2.92 10.85
C LYS A 23 -11.16 -1.73 11.80
N VAL A 24 -12.22 -0.95 11.61
CA VAL A 24 -12.63 0.13 12.53
C VAL A 24 -12.85 -0.48 13.93
N PRO A 25 -12.35 0.12 15.03
CA PRO A 25 -12.69 -0.33 16.37
C PRO A 25 -14.18 -0.02 16.61
N SER A 26 -15.01 -1.05 16.67
CA SER A 26 -16.38 -0.92 17.15
C SER A 26 -16.35 -0.48 18.62
N PHE A 27 -16.81 0.73 18.92
CA PHE A 27 -17.06 1.18 20.28
C PHE A 27 -18.21 0.34 20.88
N ASN A 28 -17.87 -0.64 21.71
CA ASN A 28 -18.82 -1.39 22.51
C ASN A 28 -19.05 -0.65 23.84
N PHE A 29 -20.25 -0.10 24.03
CA PHE A 29 -20.72 0.33 25.35
C PHE A 29 -21.16 -0.90 26.15
N ALA A 30 -20.22 -1.54 26.84
CA ALA A 30 -20.54 -2.57 27.81
C ALA A 30 -20.79 -1.94 29.19
N SER A 31 -22.06 -1.69 29.53
CA SER A 31 -22.46 -1.43 30.91
C SER A 31 -22.55 -2.77 31.65
N ASN A 32 -21.68 -2.99 32.63
CA ASN A 32 -21.90 -4.03 33.62
C ASN A 32 -23.00 -3.57 34.58
N ILE A 33 -24.25 -3.94 34.29
CA ILE A 33 -25.36 -3.89 35.24
C ILE A 33 -25.95 -5.31 35.28
N PRO A 34 -25.92 -6.02 36.42
CA PRO A 34 -26.72 -7.22 36.59
C PRO A 34 -28.19 -6.81 36.64
N ALA A 35 -28.88 -6.94 35.51
CA ALA A 35 -30.33 -6.89 35.45
C ALA A 35 -30.86 -8.28 35.79
N ASP A 36 -30.99 -8.57 37.08
CA ASP A 36 -31.93 -9.57 37.53
C ASP A 36 -32.41 -9.18 38.93
N ASN A 37 -33.62 -8.64 38.99
CA ASN A 37 -34.51 -8.65 40.16
C ASN A 37 -35.83 -7.97 39.76
N VAL A 38 -36.64 -8.76 39.06
CA VAL A 38 -38.09 -8.57 38.95
C VAL A 38 -38.67 -8.52 40.37
N PHE A 39 -39.22 -7.38 40.76
CA PHE A 39 -39.97 -7.26 42.01
C PHE A 39 -41.25 -8.13 41.93
N LYS A 40 -41.22 -9.30 42.56
CA LYS A 40 -42.40 -10.11 42.88
C LYS A 40 -42.76 -9.89 44.34
N ALA A 41 -43.94 -9.34 44.59
CA ALA A 41 -44.52 -9.25 45.93
C ALA A 41 -44.98 -10.65 46.39
N ALA A 42 -44.49 -11.11 47.53
CA ALA A 42 -45.04 -12.26 48.24
C ALA A 42 -44.94 -12.04 49.76
N ASN A 43 -46.06 -12.30 50.42
CA ASN A 43 -46.37 -12.00 51.80
C ASN A 43 -45.65 -12.92 52.81
N GLN A 44 -45.37 -12.35 53.98
CA GLN A 44 -45.44 -12.91 55.34
C GLN A 44 -45.07 -14.39 55.60
N GLY A 45 -44.07 -14.57 56.48
CA GLY A 45 -43.91 -15.76 57.32
C GLY A 45 -42.87 -15.49 58.43
N LEU A 46 -43.32 -15.42 59.69
CA LEU A 46 -42.48 -15.35 60.91
C LEU A 46 -41.75 -16.71 61.14
N PRO A 47 -40.60 -16.77 61.84
CA PRO A 47 -40.62 -16.79 63.31
C PRO A 47 -39.41 -16.17 64.08
N LYS A 48 -39.76 -15.58 65.23
CA LYS A 48 -39.11 -15.42 66.55
C LYS A 48 -37.58 -15.62 66.73
N SER A 49 -36.90 -14.60 67.31
CA SER A 49 -36.18 -14.75 68.60
C SER A 49 -35.82 -13.39 69.23
N ASP A 50 -35.79 -13.38 70.56
CA ASP A 50 -35.74 -12.23 71.46
C ASP A 50 -34.35 -11.58 71.62
N LYS A 51 -34.32 -10.23 71.66
CA LYS A 51 -33.53 -9.42 72.61
C LYS A 51 -33.81 -7.91 72.49
N LYS A 52 -34.68 -7.46 73.39
CA LYS A 52 -34.73 -6.17 74.10
C LYS A 52 -33.79 -5.05 73.62
N VAL A 53 -34.32 -4.09 72.85
CA VAL A 53 -33.96 -2.66 72.93
C VAL A 53 -35.26 -1.87 72.85
N GLU A 54 -35.55 -1.19 73.94
CA GLU A 54 -36.62 -0.22 74.08
C GLU A 54 -36.18 1.09 73.41
N VAL A 55 -37.04 1.68 72.56
CA VAL A 55 -37.36 3.12 72.44
C VAL A 55 -37.98 3.42 71.06
N VAL A 56 -39.03 4.25 71.11
CA VAL A 56 -39.88 4.81 70.05
C VAL A 56 -41.13 4.00 69.69
N SER A 57 -42.17 4.31 70.45
CA SER A 57 -43.60 4.14 70.20
C SER A 57 -44.02 4.23 68.72
N LYS A 58 -44.28 3.06 68.12
CA LYS A 58 -45.13 2.95 66.93
C LYS A 58 -46.56 3.30 67.34
N LYS A 59 -46.92 4.57 67.25
CA LYS A 59 -48.33 4.98 67.18
C LYS A 59 -48.89 4.40 65.90
N THR A 60 -49.62 3.29 66.03
CA THR A 60 -50.62 2.87 65.05
C THR A 60 -51.58 4.04 64.88
N VAL A 61 -51.34 4.87 63.86
CA VAL A 61 -52.32 5.86 63.43
C VAL A 61 -53.41 5.03 62.78
N THR A 62 -54.38 4.63 63.59
CA THR A 62 -55.72 4.29 63.13
C THR A 62 -56.17 5.50 62.32
N ARG A 63 -56.02 5.42 60.98
CA ARG A 63 -56.34 6.53 60.08
C ARG A 63 -57.86 6.66 60.13
N ARG A 64 -58.31 7.55 61.02
CA ARG A 64 -59.69 8.02 61.12
C ARG A 64 -60.18 8.29 59.69
N PRO A 65 -61.42 7.94 59.31
CA PRO A 65 -61.94 8.26 57.99
C PRO A 65 -61.83 9.78 57.81
N LEU A 66 -60.81 10.22 57.07
CA LEU A 66 -60.66 11.63 56.73
C LEU A 66 -61.92 11.98 55.95
N SER A 67 -62.57 13.09 56.30
CA SER A 67 -63.75 13.50 55.57
C SER A 67 -63.38 13.66 54.09
N ARG A 68 -64.31 13.40 53.17
CA ARG A 68 -64.06 13.47 51.72
C ARG A 68 -63.33 14.75 51.32
N TYR A 69 -63.65 15.86 51.98
CA TYR A 69 -63.00 17.17 51.83
C TYR A 69 -61.53 17.20 52.26
N GLN A 70 -61.17 16.53 53.37
CA GLN A 70 -59.77 16.44 53.81
C GLN A 70 -58.92 15.60 52.85
N LEU A 71 -59.48 14.52 52.31
CA LEU A 71 -58.82 13.70 51.31
C LEU A 71 -58.60 14.47 50.00
N GLU A 72 -59.61 15.23 49.56
CA GLU A 72 -59.53 16.06 48.36
C GLU A 72 -58.52 17.20 48.52
N ALA A 73 -58.43 17.82 49.70
CA ALA A 73 -57.40 18.81 50.01
C ALA A 73 -55.99 18.19 50.02
N GLU A 74 -55.82 16.99 50.59
CA GLU A 74 -54.54 16.27 50.57
C GLU A 74 -54.14 15.89 49.12
N LEU A 75 -55.09 15.47 48.30
CA LEU A 75 -54.87 15.16 46.89
C LEU A 75 -54.45 16.40 46.09
N LYS A 76 -55.16 17.53 46.27
CA LYS A 76 -54.79 18.81 45.65
C LYS A 76 -53.39 19.25 46.07
N ASN A 77 -53.04 19.11 47.35
CA ASN A 77 -51.71 19.48 47.85
C ASN A 77 -50.61 18.56 47.28
N LYS A 78 -50.87 17.25 47.17
CA LYS A 78 -49.94 16.30 46.53
C LYS A 78 -49.79 16.57 45.04
N ASN A 79 -50.87 16.90 44.35
CA ASN A 79 -50.81 17.20 42.92
C ASN A 79 -50.03 18.49 42.67
N GLN A 80 -50.23 19.52 43.49
CA GLN A 80 -49.42 20.76 43.47
C GLN A 80 -47.93 20.46 43.72
N LEU A 81 -47.62 19.56 44.66
CA LEU A 81 -46.25 19.12 44.92
C LEU A 81 -45.64 18.39 43.72
N VAL A 82 -46.39 17.52 43.05
CA VAL A 82 -45.91 16.80 41.86
C VAL A 82 -45.65 17.76 40.71
N GLU A 83 -46.56 18.70 40.44
CA GLU A 83 -46.37 19.70 39.38
C GLU A 83 -45.18 20.63 39.66
N THR A 84 -44.96 21.02 40.93
CA THR A 84 -43.79 21.83 41.30
C THR A 84 -42.48 21.03 41.17
N LEU A 85 -42.45 19.76 41.58
CA LEU A 85 -41.29 18.88 41.38
C LEU A 85 -41.00 18.62 39.89
N LYS A 86 -42.03 18.42 39.07
CA LYS A 86 -41.91 18.25 37.62
C LYS A 86 -41.33 19.49 36.95
N GLN A 87 -41.80 20.68 37.33
CA GLN A 87 -41.24 21.94 36.83
C GLN A 87 -39.79 22.15 37.30
N GLN A 88 -39.46 21.77 38.54
CA GLN A 88 -38.08 21.84 39.05
C GLN A 88 -37.16 20.87 38.29
N LEU A 89 -37.60 19.64 38.04
CA LEU A 89 -36.86 18.65 37.27
C LEU A 89 -36.60 19.15 35.84
N ALA A 90 -37.65 19.57 35.12
CA ALA A 90 -37.51 20.10 33.76
C ALA A 90 -36.57 21.31 33.69
N ARG A 91 -36.60 22.21 34.69
CA ARG A 91 -35.66 23.34 34.79
C ARG A 91 -34.22 22.89 35.06
N SER A 92 -34.05 21.83 35.85
CA SER A 92 -32.72 21.27 36.14
C SER A 92 -32.13 20.57 34.91
N GLU A 93 -32.90 19.75 34.21
CA GLU A 93 -32.50 19.07 32.97
C GLU A 93 -32.17 20.09 31.87
N LEU A 94 -33.01 21.12 31.70
CA LEU A 94 -32.75 22.18 30.73
C LEU A 94 -31.46 22.95 31.04
N ARG A 95 -31.14 23.14 32.33
CA ARG A 95 -29.89 23.79 32.74
C ARG A 95 -28.67 22.93 32.42
N GLU A 96 -28.74 21.62 32.68
CA GLU A 96 -27.63 20.71 32.36
C GLU A 96 -27.45 20.55 30.84
N LEU A 97 -28.55 20.43 30.08
CA LEU A 97 -28.50 20.42 28.61
C LEU A 97 -27.92 21.72 28.04
N LYS A 98 -28.26 22.87 28.63
CA LYS A 98 -27.69 24.16 28.20
C LYS A 98 -26.18 24.22 28.44
N LYS A 99 -25.72 23.80 29.62
CA LYS A 99 -24.28 23.72 29.93
C LYS A 99 -23.56 22.76 28.98
N GLU A 100 -24.15 21.60 28.69
CA GLU A 100 -23.58 20.64 27.76
C GLU A 100 -23.50 21.20 26.34
N ASN A 101 -24.55 21.88 25.88
CA ASN A 101 -24.55 22.53 24.58
C ASN A 101 -23.47 23.63 24.48
N GLU A 102 -23.29 24.43 25.53
CA GLU A 102 -22.20 25.43 25.60
C GLU A 102 -20.81 24.76 25.53
N ARG A 103 -20.62 23.62 26.22
CA ARG A 103 -19.39 22.82 26.12
C ARG A 103 -19.14 22.31 24.70
N LEU A 104 -20.15 21.71 24.08
CA LEU A 104 -20.07 21.18 22.72
C LEU A 104 -19.78 22.28 21.70
N VAL A 105 -20.41 23.45 21.82
CA VAL A 105 -20.13 24.61 20.94
C VAL A 105 -18.66 25.03 21.03
N HIS A 106 -18.11 25.10 22.24
CA HIS A 106 -16.71 25.45 22.43
C HIS A 106 -15.75 24.37 21.88
N GLU A 107 -16.11 23.09 22.00
CA GLU A 107 -15.33 21.98 21.46
C GLU A 107 -15.35 21.94 19.92
N VAL A 108 -16.50 22.22 19.31
CA VAL A 108 -16.60 22.41 17.85
C VAL A 108 -15.70 23.55 17.38
N GLU A 109 -15.63 24.66 18.11
CA GLU A 109 -14.75 25.78 17.77
C GLU A 109 -13.26 25.40 17.86
N LYS A 110 -12.88 24.63 18.89
CA LYS A 110 -11.52 24.07 18.98
C LYS A 110 -11.20 23.14 17.80
N PHE A 111 -12.13 22.27 17.41
CA PHE A 111 -11.92 21.39 16.27
C PHE A 111 -11.78 22.16 14.95
N LYS A 112 -12.50 23.26 14.76
CA LYS A 112 -12.31 24.16 13.62
C LYS A 112 -10.91 24.78 13.61
N GLN A 113 -10.44 25.28 14.75
CA GLN A 113 -9.09 25.84 14.87
C GLN A 113 -8.00 24.80 14.56
N ILE A 114 -8.18 23.57 15.05
CA ILE A 114 -7.28 22.44 14.75
C ILE A 114 -7.32 22.14 13.25
N GLN A 115 -8.50 22.07 12.65
CA GLN A 115 -8.66 21.82 11.21
C GLN A 115 -7.96 22.90 10.38
N GLU A 116 -8.17 24.17 10.70
CA GLU A 116 -7.54 25.30 10.02
C GLU A 116 -6.01 25.26 10.14
N THR A 117 -5.51 24.97 11.35
CA THR A 117 -4.07 24.81 11.60
C THR A 117 -3.49 23.65 10.78
N CYS A 118 -4.18 22.51 10.73
CA CYS A 118 -3.78 21.36 9.93
C CYS A 118 -3.75 21.71 8.43
N MET A 119 -4.79 22.36 7.90
CA MET A 119 -4.81 22.79 6.50
C MET A 119 -3.65 23.73 6.20
N MET A 120 -3.39 24.72 7.05
CA MET A 120 -2.27 25.65 6.88
C MET A 120 -0.92 24.94 6.83
N ILE A 121 -0.70 23.94 7.67
CA ILE A 121 0.55 23.15 7.67
C ILE A 121 0.67 22.35 6.38
N LEU A 122 -0.40 21.70 5.94
CA LEU A 122 -0.43 20.92 4.70
C LEU A 122 -0.15 21.81 3.49
N GLU A 123 -0.81 22.97 3.39
CA GLU A 123 -0.58 23.95 2.32
C GLU A 123 0.87 24.46 2.31
N ARG A 124 1.41 24.87 3.47
CA ARG A 124 2.78 25.38 3.58
C ARG A 124 3.84 24.35 3.20
N ARG A 125 3.57 23.08 3.50
CA ARG A 125 4.48 21.97 3.16
C ARG A 125 4.18 21.34 1.81
N ASN A 126 3.20 21.87 1.08
CA ASN A 126 2.74 21.35 -0.20
C ASN A 126 2.35 19.86 -0.13
N ILE A 127 1.76 19.44 0.99
CA ILE A 127 1.37 18.06 1.26
C ILE A 127 -0.09 17.86 0.83
N GLY A 128 -0.34 16.81 0.04
CA GLY A 128 -1.70 16.43 -0.34
C GLY A 128 -2.53 16.01 0.87
N PRO A 129 -3.72 16.60 1.13
CA PRO A 129 -4.52 16.30 2.31
C PRO A 129 -5.03 14.86 2.36
N VAL A 130 -5.11 14.20 1.20
CA VAL A 130 -5.53 12.78 1.08
C VAL A 130 -4.32 11.85 1.04
N THR A 131 -3.29 12.20 0.26
CA THR A 131 -2.14 11.33 0.02
C THR A 131 -1.11 11.37 1.15
N GLY A 132 -1.02 12.49 1.89
CA GLY A 132 0.01 12.70 2.91
C GLY A 132 1.43 12.92 2.37
N SER A 133 1.60 12.90 1.04
CA SER A 133 2.88 13.11 0.35
C SER A 133 3.05 14.55 -0.14
N ASN A 134 4.29 15.00 -0.29
CA ASN A 134 4.61 16.28 -0.92
C ASN A 134 4.28 16.21 -2.42
N ILE A 135 3.39 17.10 -2.86
CA ILE A 135 2.84 17.13 -4.23
C ILE A 135 3.92 17.47 -5.27
N GLU A 136 4.86 18.33 -4.90
CA GLU A 136 5.92 18.77 -5.81
C GLU A 136 6.97 17.67 -6.00
N GLU A 137 7.39 17.05 -4.89
CA GLU A 137 8.30 15.89 -4.93
C GLU A 137 7.70 14.72 -5.71
N GLU A 138 6.40 14.44 -5.54
CA GLU A 138 5.72 13.40 -6.31
C GLU A 138 5.69 13.72 -7.82
N LYS A 139 5.47 14.98 -8.18
CA LYS A 139 5.53 15.41 -9.59
C LYS A 139 6.93 15.27 -10.17
N GLU A 140 7.96 15.68 -9.43
CA GLU A 140 9.35 15.60 -9.87
C GLU A 140 9.80 14.14 -10.02
N THR A 141 9.50 13.30 -9.04
CA THR A 141 9.80 11.86 -9.10
C THR A 141 9.09 11.19 -10.28
N ARG A 142 7.82 11.52 -10.52
CA ARG A 142 7.07 11.02 -11.69
C ARG A 142 7.68 11.48 -13.01
N ALA A 143 8.04 12.77 -13.12
CA ALA A 143 8.68 13.31 -14.32
C ALA A 143 10.06 12.68 -14.57
N CYS A 144 10.84 12.45 -13.51
CA CYS A 144 12.12 11.76 -13.56
C CYS A 144 11.96 10.30 -14.01
N GLN A 145 10.98 9.59 -13.46
CA GLN A 145 10.64 8.23 -13.87
C GLN A 145 10.24 8.19 -15.35
N GLU A 146 9.39 9.10 -15.81
CA GLU A 146 8.96 9.16 -17.21
C GLU A 146 10.16 9.39 -18.15
N LYS A 147 11.01 10.38 -17.87
CA LYS A 147 12.26 10.62 -18.63
C LYS A 147 13.16 9.40 -18.65
N THR A 148 13.34 8.74 -17.50
CA THR A 148 14.17 7.54 -17.37
C THR A 148 13.63 6.39 -18.21
N THR A 149 12.31 6.17 -18.18
CA THR A 149 11.68 5.11 -18.98
C THR A 149 11.78 5.38 -20.48
N MET A 150 11.63 6.64 -20.90
CA MET A 150 11.77 7.05 -22.29
C MET A 150 13.19 6.86 -22.80
N LEU A 151 14.20 7.31 -22.04
CA LEU A 151 15.60 7.13 -22.37
C LEU A 151 15.97 5.64 -22.44
N THR A 152 15.49 4.84 -21.48
CA THR A 152 15.72 3.40 -21.45
C THR A 152 15.15 2.72 -22.71
N LYS A 153 13.93 3.08 -23.13
CA LYS A 153 13.34 2.58 -24.37
C LYS A 153 14.19 2.93 -25.59
N LYS A 154 14.64 4.19 -25.69
CA LYS A 154 15.51 4.64 -26.79
C LYS A 154 16.81 3.85 -26.83
N VAL A 155 17.50 3.69 -25.69
CA VAL A 155 18.75 2.92 -25.63
C VAL A 155 18.54 1.46 -26.03
N ILE A 156 17.41 0.85 -25.64
CA ILE A 156 17.07 -0.51 -26.05
C ILE A 156 16.86 -0.59 -27.57
N GLU A 157 16.19 0.38 -28.18
CA GLU A 157 15.96 0.44 -29.63
C GLU A 157 17.29 0.66 -30.39
N ASP A 158 18.11 1.60 -29.95
CA ASP A 158 19.42 1.89 -30.53
C ASP A 158 20.35 0.66 -30.44
N LEU A 159 20.34 -0.05 -29.30
CA LEU A 159 21.13 -1.26 -29.12
C LEU A 159 20.66 -2.40 -30.04
N LYS A 160 19.34 -2.57 -30.22
CA LYS A 160 18.80 -3.55 -31.16
C LYS A 160 19.22 -3.23 -32.60
N LEU A 161 19.14 -1.96 -33.00
CA LEU A 161 19.57 -1.51 -34.31
C LEU A 161 21.07 -1.76 -34.52
N PHE A 162 21.90 -1.42 -33.54
CA PHE A 162 23.34 -1.67 -33.56
C PHE A 162 23.65 -3.16 -33.73
N CYS A 163 23.04 -4.02 -32.92
CA CYS A 163 23.23 -5.48 -33.04
C CYS A 163 22.84 -6.01 -34.42
N HIS A 164 21.76 -5.50 -35.01
CA HIS A 164 21.34 -5.89 -36.36
C HIS A 164 22.35 -5.44 -37.43
N THR A 165 22.85 -4.20 -37.34
CA THR A 165 23.88 -3.67 -38.25
C THR A 165 25.16 -4.48 -38.15
N VAL A 166 25.64 -4.77 -36.95
CA VAL A 166 26.85 -5.58 -36.72
C VAL A 166 26.68 -6.99 -37.30
N ALA A 167 25.51 -7.61 -37.15
CA ALA A 167 25.24 -8.92 -37.73
C ALA A 167 25.34 -8.89 -39.27
N LYS A 168 24.80 -7.85 -39.90
CA LYS A 168 24.86 -7.65 -41.35
C LYS A 168 26.29 -7.38 -41.83
N GLU A 169 27.03 -6.52 -41.13
CA GLU A 169 28.43 -6.23 -41.43
C GLU A 169 29.32 -7.47 -41.32
N LYS A 170 29.07 -8.29 -40.29
CA LYS A 170 29.74 -9.58 -40.12
C LYS A 170 29.48 -10.52 -41.29
N GLU A 171 28.23 -10.66 -41.73
CA GLU A 171 27.87 -11.49 -42.89
C GLU A 171 28.57 -11.01 -44.18
N MET A 172 28.60 -9.70 -44.40
CA MET A 172 29.30 -9.10 -45.54
C MET A 172 30.81 -9.38 -45.49
N LEU A 173 31.42 -9.28 -44.31
CA LEU A 173 32.84 -9.58 -44.11
C LEU A 173 33.14 -11.06 -44.35
N GLU A 174 32.32 -11.98 -43.84
CA GLU A 174 32.47 -13.42 -44.07
C GLU A 174 32.38 -13.76 -45.57
N THR A 175 31.43 -13.14 -46.27
CA THR A 175 31.28 -13.29 -47.73
C THR A 175 32.50 -12.76 -48.48
N ALA A 176 33.01 -11.59 -48.10
CA ALA A 176 34.21 -11.02 -48.71
C ALA A 176 35.46 -11.89 -48.45
N MET A 177 35.59 -12.44 -47.24
CA MET A 177 36.67 -13.34 -46.86
C MET A 177 36.64 -14.64 -47.67
N ALA A 178 35.46 -15.21 -47.91
CA ALA A 178 35.30 -16.40 -48.76
C ALA A 178 35.74 -16.13 -50.20
N LYS A 179 35.34 -14.99 -50.78
CA LYS A 179 35.77 -14.58 -52.13
C LYS A 179 37.28 -14.38 -52.22
N TRP A 180 37.88 -13.74 -51.21
CA TRP A 180 39.32 -13.53 -51.16
C TRP A 180 40.09 -14.85 -51.12
N LYS A 181 39.62 -15.83 -50.33
CA LYS A 181 40.23 -17.18 -50.29
C LYS A 181 40.17 -17.88 -51.64
N SER A 182 39.02 -17.85 -52.31
CA SER A 182 38.88 -18.44 -53.65
C SER A 182 39.81 -17.77 -54.67
N ALA A 183 39.91 -16.44 -54.69
CA ALA A 183 40.84 -15.73 -55.57
C ALA A 183 42.32 -16.06 -55.27
N GLN A 184 42.66 -16.27 -53.99
CA GLN A 184 44.00 -16.68 -53.57
C GLN A 184 44.34 -18.10 -54.07
N GLU A 185 43.40 -19.03 -54.00
CA GLU A 185 43.54 -20.39 -54.54
C GLU A 185 43.71 -20.38 -56.07
N GLU A 186 42.92 -19.58 -56.79
CA GLU A 186 43.06 -19.40 -58.25
C GLU A 186 44.43 -18.84 -58.63
N LYS A 187 44.91 -17.84 -57.89
CA LYS A 187 46.26 -17.27 -58.07
C LYS A 187 47.34 -18.33 -57.86
N GLN A 188 47.22 -19.14 -56.80
CA GLN A 188 48.19 -20.20 -56.51
C GLN A 188 48.25 -21.23 -57.65
N HIS A 189 47.09 -21.67 -58.12
CA HIS A 189 46.99 -22.59 -59.27
C HIS A 189 47.56 -21.98 -60.56
N ALA A 190 47.38 -20.67 -60.79
CA ALA A 190 47.98 -19.99 -61.93
C ALA A 190 49.52 -19.95 -61.85
N LEU A 191 50.09 -19.72 -60.66
CA LEU A 191 51.53 -19.76 -60.42
C LEU A 191 52.14 -21.15 -60.65
N GLU A 192 51.43 -22.20 -60.24
CA GLU A 192 51.83 -23.59 -60.49
C GLU A 192 51.87 -23.90 -61.98
N LYS A 193 50.83 -23.50 -62.72
CA LYS A 193 50.81 -23.62 -64.19
C LYS A 193 51.94 -22.84 -64.87
N GLN A 194 52.20 -21.62 -64.41
CA GLN A 194 53.31 -20.82 -64.94
C GLN A 194 54.65 -21.50 -64.71
N SER A 195 54.87 -22.05 -63.51
CA SER A 195 56.09 -22.78 -63.16
C SER A 195 56.27 -24.04 -64.02
N TYR A 196 55.18 -24.77 -64.27
CA TYR A 196 55.17 -25.93 -65.16
C TYR A 196 55.55 -25.57 -66.60
N ILE A 197 54.92 -24.53 -67.18
CA ILE A 197 55.24 -24.05 -68.54
C ILE A 197 56.69 -23.58 -68.60
N GLN A 198 57.18 -22.88 -67.57
CA GLN A 198 58.57 -22.42 -67.54
C GLN A 198 59.57 -23.59 -67.51
N ALA A 199 59.25 -24.68 -66.80
CA ALA A 199 60.06 -25.89 -66.81
C ALA A 199 60.11 -26.52 -68.22
N GLN A 200 58.97 -26.64 -68.90
CA GLN A 200 58.93 -27.12 -70.29
C GLN A 200 59.78 -26.24 -71.21
N ILE A 201 59.64 -24.90 -71.15
CA ILE A 201 60.44 -23.99 -71.98
C ILE A 201 61.95 -24.22 -71.78
N LYS A 202 62.39 -24.40 -70.53
CA LYS A 202 63.80 -24.69 -70.22
C LYS A 202 64.26 -26.02 -70.83
N GLU A 203 63.42 -27.05 -70.76
CA GLU A 203 63.68 -28.35 -71.38
C GLU A 203 63.81 -28.24 -72.91
N TRP A 204 62.82 -27.63 -73.57
CA TRP A 204 62.85 -27.38 -75.02
C TRP A 204 64.08 -26.57 -75.44
N LYS A 205 64.44 -25.54 -74.65
CA LYS A 205 65.63 -24.73 -74.89
C LYS A 205 66.92 -25.56 -74.78
N ALA A 206 67.04 -26.42 -73.78
CA ALA A 206 68.20 -27.28 -73.59
C ALA A 206 68.35 -28.29 -74.75
N ILE A 207 67.24 -28.87 -75.21
CA ILE A 207 67.23 -29.76 -76.40
C ILE A 207 67.72 -28.99 -77.64
N LEU A 208 67.21 -27.78 -77.85
CA LEU A 208 67.57 -26.96 -79.01
C LEU A 208 69.04 -26.52 -78.99
N GLU A 209 69.57 -26.15 -77.83
CA GLU A 209 71.01 -25.87 -77.64
C GLU A 209 71.87 -27.12 -77.87
N GLY A 210 71.41 -28.30 -77.42
CA GLY A 210 72.09 -29.57 -77.67
C GLY A 210 72.17 -29.92 -79.17
N LEU A 211 71.05 -29.78 -79.88
CA LEU A 211 71.00 -29.96 -81.34
C LEU A 211 71.87 -28.95 -82.08
N GLY A 212 71.88 -27.68 -81.64
CA GLY A 212 72.74 -26.65 -82.23
C GLY A 212 74.24 -26.97 -82.09
N LYS A 213 74.67 -27.53 -80.96
CA LYS A 213 76.06 -27.99 -80.77
C LYS A 213 76.43 -29.15 -81.69
N LEU A 214 75.52 -30.12 -81.87
CA LEU A 214 75.70 -31.23 -82.80
C LEU A 214 75.87 -30.76 -84.25
N LEU A 215 75.14 -29.72 -84.65
CA LEU A 215 75.19 -29.18 -86.01
C LEU A 215 76.42 -28.29 -86.29
N ALA A 216 77.09 -27.81 -85.23
CA ALA A 216 78.26 -26.94 -85.32
C ALA A 216 79.60 -27.70 -85.23
N MET A 217 79.56 -29.03 -85.07
CA MET A 217 80.70 -29.94 -85.24
C MET A 217 80.81 -30.37 -86.70
#